data_AF-A0AAV1B610-F1
#
_entry.id   AF-A0AAV1B610-F1
#
_cell.length_a   1.000
_cell.length_b   1.000
_cell.length_c   1.000
_cell.angle_alpha   90.00
_cell.angle_beta   90.00
_cell.angle_gamma   90.00
#
_symmetry.space_group_name_H-M   'P 1'
#
loop_
_entity.id
_entity.type
_entity.pdbx_description
1 polymer ?
#
loop_
_entity_poly.entity_id
_entity_poly.type
_entity_poly.pdbx_seq_one_letter_code
_entity_poly.pdbx_strand_id
1 'polypeptide(L)'
;MNPKISDFGMARIFGEDEIQARTKRVVGTYGYMAPEYAMEGRYSTKSGVFSYGVWILCTEEKALDIVDLALNQSYPSDIVLKCIQIGLLCVQENAMNRPSMLEVVFMLANETPLFPPQKPATTIIGR
;
A
#
# COMPACT_ATOMS: atom_id res chain seq x y z
N MET A 1 16.56 -16.09 -5.21
CA MET A 1 15.46 -16.66 -4.40
C MET A 1 14.20 -16.57 -5.23
N ASN A 2 13.37 -17.62 -5.29
CA ASN A 2 12.09 -17.57 -6.01
C ASN A 2 10.94 -17.41 -5.00
N PRO A 3 10.24 -16.27 -4.97
CA PRO A 3 9.17 -16.05 -4.02
C PRO A 3 8.01 -17.01 -4.29
N LYS A 4 7.38 -17.52 -3.22
CA LYS A 4 6.20 -18.38 -3.28
C LYS A 4 5.09 -17.74 -2.45
N ILE A 5 3.89 -17.66 -3.03
CA ILE A 5 2.70 -17.21 -2.30
C ILE A 5 2.29 -18.34 -1.34
N SER A 6 2.04 -17.97 -0.09
CA SER A 6 1.57 -18.87 0.97
C SER A 6 0.53 -18.14 1.82
N ASP A 7 -0.12 -18.85 2.75
CA ASP A 7 -1.25 -18.36 3.56
C ASP A 7 -2.57 -18.14 2.79
N PHE A 8 -3.20 -19.25 2.41
CA PHE A 8 -4.53 -19.26 1.81
C PHE A 8 -5.66 -19.38 2.85
N GLY A 9 -5.39 -19.21 4.15
CA GLY A 9 -6.38 -19.42 5.22
C GLY A 9 -7.59 -18.49 5.15
N MET A 10 -7.43 -17.35 4.47
CA MET A 10 -8.48 -16.36 4.22
C MET A 10 -8.91 -16.27 2.74
N ALA A 11 -8.32 -17.08 1.86
CA ALA A 11 -8.62 -17.05 0.42
C ALA A 11 -10.06 -17.52 0.15
N ARG A 12 -10.71 -16.93 -0.86
CA ARG A 12 -12.06 -17.30 -1.29
C ARG A 12 -12.10 -17.40 -2.81
N ILE A 13 -12.85 -18.39 -3.31
CA ILE A 13 -13.18 -18.51 -4.72
C ILE A 13 -14.40 -17.61 -4.97
N PHE A 14 -14.32 -16.78 -5.99
CA PHE A 14 -15.42 -15.98 -6.49
C PHE A 14 -16.12 -16.74 -7.64
N GLY A 15 -17.43 -16.62 -7.76
CA GLY A 15 -18.15 -17.10 -8.96
C GLY A 15 -17.74 -16.29 -10.20
N GLU A 16 -17.97 -16.84 -11.41
CA GLU A 16 -17.59 -16.17 -12.67
C GLU A 16 -18.17 -14.74 -12.81
N ASP A 17 -19.32 -14.47 -12.19
CA ASP A 17 -20.00 -13.16 -12.21
C ASP A 17 -19.73 -12.27 -10.97
N GLU A 18 -18.97 -12.75 -9.98
CA GLU A 18 -18.74 -12.03 -8.72
C GLU A 18 -17.46 -11.19 -8.76
N ILE A 19 -17.60 -9.87 -8.93
CA ILE A 19 -16.48 -8.92 -8.91
C ILE A 19 -16.10 -8.41 -7.49
N GLN A 20 -16.95 -8.64 -6.48
CA GLN A 20 -16.77 -8.09 -5.12
C GLN A 20 -17.38 -9.00 -4.06
N ALA A 21 -16.70 -9.14 -2.91
CA ALA A 21 -17.22 -9.80 -1.71
C ALA A 21 -17.25 -8.85 -0.51
N ARG A 22 -18.32 -8.92 0.30
CA ARG A 22 -18.41 -8.19 1.57
C ARG A 22 -17.78 -8.99 2.70
N THR A 23 -16.78 -8.40 3.37
CA THR A 23 -16.18 -8.97 4.58
C THR A 23 -16.90 -8.45 5.83
N LYS A 24 -17.00 -9.27 6.88
CA LYS A 24 -17.59 -8.85 8.18
C LYS A 24 -16.64 -8.00 9.03
N ARG A 25 -15.35 -7.98 8.69
CA ARG A 25 -14.28 -7.32 9.45
C ARG A 25 -13.45 -6.47 8.50
N VAL A 26 -13.29 -5.20 8.83
CA VAL A 26 -12.40 -4.26 8.15
C VAL A 26 -11.00 -4.45 8.72
N VAL A 27 -10.00 -4.54 7.83
CA VAL A 27 -8.57 -4.57 8.16
C VAL A 27 -7.89 -3.51 7.28
N GLY A 28 -7.06 -2.67 7.90
CA GLY A 28 -6.40 -1.56 7.23
C GLY A 28 -5.02 -1.92 6.67
N THR A 29 -4.50 -1.06 5.81
CA THR A 29 -3.15 -1.21 5.22
C THR A 29 -2.07 -0.81 6.23
N TYR A 30 -1.30 -1.78 6.72
CA TYR A 30 -0.14 -1.53 7.58
C TYR A 30 0.88 -0.64 6.85
N GLY A 31 1.33 0.44 7.49
CA GLY A 31 2.32 1.38 6.94
C GLY A 31 1.88 2.85 6.89
N TYR A 32 0.57 3.12 6.74
CA TYR A 32 0.01 4.48 6.72
C TYR A 32 -0.79 4.82 7.97
N MET A 33 -1.08 3.82 8.80
CA MET A 33 -1.85 3.97 10.03
C MET A 33 -0.98 4.49 11.16
N ALA A 34 -1.49 5.47 11.90
CA ALA A 34 -0.87 5.89 13.15
C ALA A 34 -0.80 4.71 14.13
N PRO A 35 0.29 4.57 14.92
CA PRO A 35 0.51 3.40 15.75
C PRO A 35 -0.62 3.15 16.75
N GLU A 36 -1.18 4.21 17.35
CA GLU A 36 -2.32 4.12 18.26
C GLU A 36 -3.60 3.60 17.57
N TYR A 37 -3.76 3.91 16.28
CA TYR A 37 -4.87 3.41 15.49
C TYR A 37 -4.65 1.96 15.07
N ALA A 38 -3.44 1.59 14.65
CA ALA A 38 -3.11 0.22 14.25
C ALA A 38 -3.14 -0.77 15.44
N MET A 39 -2.66 -0.34 16.61
CA MET A 39 -2.55 -1.20 17.80
C MET A 39 -3.82 -1.21 18.64
N GLU A 40 -4.50 -0.07 18.77
CA GLU A 40 -5.59 0.10 19.75
C GLU A 40 -6.93 0.50 19.10
N GLY A 41 -6.95 0.70 17.78
CA GLY A 41 -8.16 1.12 17.05
C GLY A 41 -8.60 2.56 17.34
N ARG A 42 -7.75 3.39 17.96
CA ARG A 42 -8.07 4.78 18.33
C ARG A 42 -7.77 5.73 17.18
N TYR A 43 -8.80 6.13 16.45
CA TYR A 43 -8.66 7.14 15.40
C TYR A 43 -8.89 8.56 15.95
N SER A 44 -8.07 9.51 15.50
CA SER A 44 -8.23 10.94 15.82
C SER A 44 -7.77 11.82 14.66
N THR A 45 -8.00 13.13 14.78
CA THR A 45 -7.43 14.13 13.85
C THR A 45 -5.90 14.00 13.75
N LYS A 46 -5.22 13.61 14.84
CA LYS A 46 -3.75 13.41 14.84
C LYS A 46 -3.34 12.16 14.06
N SER A 47 -4.16 11.13 14.05
CA SER A 47 -3.93 9.93 13.24
C SER A 47 -3.99 10.24 11.74
N GLY A 48 -4.89 11.15 11.34
CA GLY A 48 -4.93 11.70 9.98
C GLY A 48 -3.69 12.54 9.62
N VAL A 49 -3.18 13.35 10.55
CA VAL A 49 -1.92 14.11 10.37
C VAL A 49 -0.72 13.19 10.21
N PHE A 50 -0.63 12.10 11.00
CA PHE A 50 0.42 11.10 10.85
C PHE A 50 0.38 10.45 9.46
N SER A 51 -0.81 9.98 9.05
CA SER A 51 -1.01 9.35 7.74
C SER A 51 -0.62 10.29 6.58
N TYR A 52 -0.91 11.58 6.72
CA TYR A 52 -0.52 12.61 5.76
C TYR A 52 1.00 12.85 5.74
N GLY A 53 1.67 12.83 6.90
CA GLY A 53 3.13 12.92 6.98
C GLY A 53 3.83 11.76 6.27
N VAL A 54 3.33 10.53 6.46
CA VAL A 54 3.85 9.35 5.74
C VAL A 54 3.66 9.51 4.23
N TRP A 55 2.47 9.95 3.79
CA TRP A 55 2.22 10.21 2.37
C TRP A 55 3.23 11.20 1.77
N ILE A 56 3.46 12.33 2.43
CA ILE A 56 4.44 13.33 1.98
C ILE A 56 5.83 12.69 1.82
N LEU A 57 6.30 11.95 2.83
CA LEU A 57 7.60 11.27 2.78
C LEU A 57 7.68 10.30 1.60
N CYS A 58 6.61 9.56 1.31
CA CYS A 58 6.57 8.61 0.19
C CYS A 58 6.52 9.29 -1.19
N THR A 59 6.03 10.53 -1.29
CA THR A 59 5.85 11.24 -2.57
C THR A 59 6.91 12.30 -2.88
N GLU A 60 7.64 12.78 -1.87
CA GLU A 60 8.76 13.72 -2.05
C GLU A 60 10.09 12.98 -2.25
N GLU A 61 11.19 13.71 -2.51
CA GLU A 61 12.56 13.17 -2.64
C GLU A 61 13.12 12.53 -1.33
N LYS A 62 12.26 12.28 -0.34
CA LYS A 62 12.57 11.66 0.96
C LYS A 62 12.00 10.25 1.09
N ALA A 63 11.52 9.66 0.01
CA ALA A 63 10.98 8.30 0.01
C ALA A 63 12.02 7.23 0.41
N LEU A 64 13.32 7.54 0.40
CA LEU A 64 14.34 6.64 0.92
C LEU A 64 14.45 6.66 2.46
N ASP A 65 13.96 7.71 3.13
CA ASP A 65 14.03 7.85 4.59
C ASP A 65 13.11 6.85 5.32
N ILE A 66 12.12 6.29 4.60
CA ILE A 66 11.20 5.26 5.14
C ILE A 66 11.73 3.83 4.97
N VAL A 67 12.86 3.64 4.28
CA VAL A 67 13.43 2.32 4.02
C VAL A 67 14.06 1.79 5.30
N ASP A 68 13.85 0.50 5.59
CA ASP A 68 14.33 -0.13 6.81
C ASP A 68 15.87 0.00 6.94
N LEU A 69 16.30 0.58 8.06
CA LEU A 69 17.72 0.74 8.40
C LEU A 69 18.47 -0.59 8.44
N ALA A 70 17.77 -1.70 8.70
CA ALA A 70 18.34 -3.05 8.68
C ALA A 70 18.89 -3.46 7.30
N LEU A 71 18.43 -2.82 6.21
CA LEU A 71 18.99 -3.03 4.88
C LEU A 71 20.35 -2.36 4.69
N ASN A 72 20.80 -1.51 5.63
CA ASN A 72 22.12 -0.87 5.66
C ASN A 72 22.52 -0.24 4.31
N GLN A 73 21.59 0.43 3.65
CA GLN A 73 21.77 1.04 2.32
C GLN A 73 22.23 0.05 1.21
N SER A 74 22.09 -1.25 1.45
CA SER A 74 22.43 -2.31 0.49
C SER A 74 21.25 -2.57 -0.45
N TYR A 75 20.84 -1.54 -1.18
CA TYR A 75 19.78 -1.64 -2.16
C TYR A 75 19.95 -0.63 -3.30
N PRO A 76 19.54 -0.99 -4.53
CA PRO A 76 19.42 -0.04 -5.63
C PRO A 76 18.25 0.93 -5.37
N SER A 77 18.55 2.23 -5.28
CA SER A 77 17.57 3.26 -4.89
C SER A 77 16.44 3.43 -5.91
N ASP A 78 16.73 3.30 -7.19
CA ASP A 78 15.77 3.31 -8.30
C ASP A 78 14.71 2.21 -8.16
N ILE A 79 15.13 0.98 -7.82
CA ILE A 79 14.20 -0.14 -7.59
C ILE A 79 13.33 0.13 -6.37
N VAL A 80 13.90 0.66 -5.29
CA VAL A 80 13.14 0.96 -4.07
C VAL A 80 12.11 2.06 -4.33
N LEU A 81 12.50 3.16 -4.97
CA LEU A 81 11.59 4.24 -5.34
C LEU A 81 10.46 3.74 -6.25
N LYS A 82 10.80 2.90 -7.23
CA LYS A 82 9.83 2.24 -8.11
C LYS A 82 8.84 1.36 -7.33
N CYS A 83 9.33 0.54 -6.40
CA CYS A 83 8.50 -0.30 -5.54
C CYS A 83 7.58 0.53 -4.64
N ILE A 84 8.07 1.64 -4.07
CA ILE A 84 7.26 2.58 -3.29
C ILE A 84 6.14 3.15 -4.16
N GLN A 85 6.45 3.63 -5.36
CA GLN A 85 5.46 4.21 -6.27
C GLN A 85 4.40 3.19 -6.70
N ILE A 86 4.78 1.97 -7.07
CA ILE A 86 3.85 0.88 -7.38
C ILE A 86 2.98 0.56 -6.16
N GLY A 87 3.57 0.52 -4.95
CA GLY A 87 2.86 0.33 -3.70
C GLY A 87 1.79 1.40 -3.45
N LEU A 88 2.12 2.67 -3.70
CA LEU A 88 1.19 3.81 -3.57
C LEU A 88 0.03 3.72 -4.58
N LEU A 89 0.28 3.23 -5.79
CA LEU A 89 -0.78 2.97 -6.79
C LEU A 89 -1.70 1.82 -6.36
N CYS A 90 -1.21 0.83 -5.62
CA CYS A 90 -2.02 -0.29 -5.14
C CYS A 90 -2.98 0.09 -4.00
N VAL A 91 -2.70 1.18 -3.27
CA VAL A 91 -3.47 1.60 -2.06
C VAL A 91 -4.32 2.85 -2.29
N GLN A 92 -4.59 3.19 -3.56
CA GLN A 92 -5.44 4.31 -3.94
C GLN A 92 -6.83 4.22 -3.29
N GLU A 93 -7.39 5.37 -2.92
CA GLU A 93 -8.72 5.43 -2.30
C GLU A 93 -9.80 4.82 -3.19
N ASN A 94 -9.87 5.29 -4.44
CA ASN A 94 -10.76 4.72 -5.43
C ASN A 94 -10.20 3.38 -5.94
N ALA A 95 -10.98 2.31 -5.75
CA ALA A 95 -10.61 0.97 -6.22
C ALA A 95 -10.39 0.89 -7.74
N MET A 96 -11.08 1.72 -8.52
CA MET A 96 -10.93 1.78 -9.99
C MET A 96 -9.60 2.36 -10.45
N ASN A 97 -8.89 3.08 -9.57
CA ASN A 97 -7.58 3.66 -9.87
C ASN A 97 -6.43 2.71 -9.52
N ARG A 98 -6.72 1.55 -8.90
CA ARG A 98 -5.70 0.57 -8.51
C ARG A 98 -5.35 -0.30 -9.71
N PRO A 99 -4.07 -0.59 -9.95
CA PRO A 99 -3.67 -1.50 -11.02
C PRO A 99 -4.10 -2.93 -10.71
N SER A 100 -4.36 -3.69 -11.76
CA SER A 100 -4.47 -5.14 -11.71
C SER A 100 -3.12 -5.78 -11.33
N MET A 101 -3.14 -7.00 -10.80
CA MET A 101 -1.90 -7.74 -10.52
C MET A 101 -1.02 -7.94 -11.76
N LEU A 102 -1.63 -8.07 -12.94
CA LEU A 102 -0.89 -8.17 -14.20
C LEU A 102 -0.10 -6.90 -14.49
N GLU A 103 -0.73 -5.74 -14.32
CA GLU A 103 -0.07 -4.44 -14.47
C GLU A 103 1.02 -4.25 -13.42
N VAL A 104 0.80 -4.67 -12.17
CA VAL A 104 1.83 -4.63 -11.11
C VAL A 104 3.06 -5.46 -11.50
N VAL A 105 2.86 -6.70 -11.98
CA VAL A 105 3.96 -7.54 -12.45
C VAL A 105 4.69 -6.90 -13.64
N PHE A 106 3.94 -6.34 -14.58
CA PHE A 106 4.51 -5.66 -15.74
C PHE A 106 5.33 -4.43 -15.34
N MET A 107 4.79 -3.60 -14.44
CA MET A 107 5.48 -2.43 -13.88
C MET A 107 6.75 -2.85 -13.14
N LEU A 108 6.73 -3.91 -12.34
CA LEU A 108 7.92 -4.40 -11.63
C LEU A 108 9.00 -4.90 -12.60
N ALA A 109 8.61 -5.69 -13.61
CA ALA A 109 9.53 -6.35 -14.53
C ALA A 109 10.17 -5.40 -15.56
N ASN A 110 9.52 -4.28 -15.89
CA ASN A 110 9.93 -3.42 -17.02
C ASN A 110 10.17 -1.97 -16.60
N GLU A 111 10.97 -1.24 -17.38
CA GLU A 111 11.16 0.21 -17.20
C GLU A 111 10.00 1.00 -17.83
N THR A 112 8.90 1.08 -17.09
CA THR A 112 7.70 1.82 -17.52
C THR A 112 7.57 3.14 -16.74
N PRO A 113 7.28 4.27 -17.41
CA PRO A 113 6.92 5.51 -16.73
C PRO A 113 5.70 5.28 -15.84
N LEU A 114 5.82 5.62 -14.56
CA LEU A 114 4.75 5.46 -13.58
C LEU A 114 4.03 6.80 -13.37
N PHE A 115 2.70 6.78 -13.37
CA PHE A 115 1.91 7.96 -13.04
C PHE A 115 2.05 8.30 -11.56
N PRO A 116 1.98 9.59 -11.19
CA PRO A 116 1.99 9.99 -9.78
C PRO A 116 0.74 9.46 -9.08
N PRO A 117 0.88 8.79 -7.93
CA PRO A 117 -0.25 8.26 -7.18
C PRO A 117 -1.10 9.41 -6.60
N GLN A 118 -2.43 9.24 -6.53
CA GLN A 118 -3.31 10.17 -5.80
C GLN A 118 -3.38 9.79 -4.32
N LYS A 119 -3.99 10.66 -3.51
CA LYS A 119 -4.07 10.46 -2.05
C LYS A 119 -4.63 9.06 -1.72
N PRO A 120 -3.99 8.29 -0.82
CA PRO A 120 -4.37 6.93 -0.50
C PRO A 120 -5.61 6.95 0.40
N ALA A 121 -6.31 5.81 0.48
CA ALA A 121 -7.52 5.70 1.28
C ALA A 121 -7.20 5.94 2.76
N THR A 122 -7.58 7.09 3.32
CA THR A 122 -7.62 7.27 4.77
C THR A 122 -8.86 6.53 5.26
N THR A 123 -8.69 5.33 5.81
CA THR A 123 -9.82 4.60 6.41
C THR A 123 -10.33 5.40 7.60
N ILE A 124 -11.39 6.19 7.39
CA ILE A 124 -12.26 6.61 8.49
C ILE A 124 -13.04 5.34 8.84
N ILE A 125 -12.68 4.65 9.93
CA ILE A 125 -13.62 3.70 10.51
C ILE A 125 -14.79 4.55 10.99
N GLY A 126 -15.90 4.40 10.29
CA GLY A 126 -17.12 5.13 10.56
C GLY A 126 -17.49 5.08 12.04
N ARG A 127 -17.65 6.26 12.61
CA ARG A 127 -18.93 6.64 13.19
C ARG A 127 -19.37 7.95 12.56
#